data_AF-A0A4V6DVP6-F1
#
_entry.id   AF-A0A4V6DVP6-F1
#
_cell.length_a   1.000
_cell.length_b   1.000
_cell.length_c   1.000
_cell.angle_alpha   90.00
_cell.angle_beta   90.00
_cell.angle_gamma   90.00
#
_symmetry.space_group_name_H-M   'P 1'
#
loop_
_entity.id
_entity.type
_entity.pdbx_description
1 polymer ?
#
loop_
_entity_poly.entity_id
_entity_poly.type
_entity_poly.pdbx_seq_one_letter_code
_entity_poly.pdbx_strand_id
1 'polypeptide(L)'
;MSYPLLGTHFELDEEKIKREGIYNLETMYKTIEEIALEVGLIKIDKNTYHCKGNQYDLAKLGILVYNNLMNFKWFTLNVKKWTWISEKEGNESLIGDEMGVWAS
;
A
#
# COMPACT_ATOMS: atom_id res chain seq x y z
N MET A 1 4.19 -6.73 25.54
CA MET A 1 4.24 -5.34 25.04
C MET A 1 3.28 -5.23 23.88
N SER A 2 2.38 -4.25 23.90
CA SER A 2 1.60 -3.90 22.71
C SER A 2 2.50 -3.05 21.83
N TYR A 3 2.64 -3.40 20.56
CA TYR A 3 3.30 -2.53 19.59
C TYR A 3 2.26 -1.52 19.07
N PRO A 4 2.64 -0.26 18.83
CA PRO A 4 1.72 0.74 18.29
C PRO A 4 1.20 0.30 16.93
N LEU A 5 -0.01 0.73 16.58
CA LEU A 5 -0.60 0.42 15.28
C LEU A 5 0.31 0.92 14.15
N LEU A 6 0.57 0.03 13.20
CA LEU A 6 1.29 0.30 11.96
C LEU A 6 0.52 -0.32 10.78
N GLY A 7 0.49 0.37 9.65
CA GLY A 7 -0.21 -0.14 8.47
C GLY A 7 -0.12 0.79 7.27
N THR A 8 -0.93 0.51 6.25
CA THR A 8 -1.07 1.38 5.08
C THR A 8 -2.50 1.39 4.57
N HIS A 9 -2.90 2.53 4.02
CA HIS A 9 -4.14 2.71 3.29
C HIS A 9 -3.86 3.35 1.94
N PHE A 10 -4.55 2.92 0.87
CA PHE A 10 -4.43 3.56 -0.44
C PHE A 10 -5.77 3.69 -1.17
N GLU A 11 -5.83 4.55 -2.17
CA GLU A 11 -6.96 4.69 -3.09
C GLU A 11 -6.41 4.68 -4.52
N LEU A 12 -6.85 3.71 -5.34
CA LEU A 12 -6.54 3.69 -6.78
C LEU A 12 -7.54 4.56 -7.54
N ASP A 13 -7.08 5.17 -8.65
CA ASP A 13 -7.93 5.83 -9.63
C ASP A 13 -8.66 4.80 -10.49
N GLU A 14 -9.67 4.14 -9.89
CA GLU A 14 -10.44 3.10 -10.56
C GLU A 14 -11.06 3.58 -11.88
N GLU A 15 -11.51 4.84 -11.93
CA GLU A 15 -12.11 5.44 -13.13
C GLU A 15 -11.08 5.62 -14.25
N LYS A 16 -9.86 6.09 -13.93
CA LYS A 16 -8.75 6.13 -14.89
C LYS A 16 -8.40 4.73 -15.38
N ILE A 17 -8.25 3.77 -14.47
CA ILE A 17 -7.88 2.39 -14.81
C ILE A 17 -8.91 1.77 -15.76
N LYS A 18 -10.20 1.91 -15.45
CA LYS A 18 -11.30 1.42 -16.31
C LYS A 18 -11.34 2.14 -17.66
N ARG A 19 -11.16 3.46 -17.68
CA ARG A 19 -11.17 4.27 -18.92
C ARG A 19 -10.02 3.94 -19.85
N GLU A 20 -8.81 3.76 -19.31
CA GLU A 20 -7.61 3.48 -20.10
C GLU A 20 -7.56 2.03 -20.56
N GLY A 21 -8.09 1.09 -19.76
CA GLY A 21 -8.15 -0.33 -20.11
C GLY A 21 -6.79 -1.02 -20.24
N ILE A 22 -5.70 -0.34 -19.86
CA ILE A 22 -4.32 -0.87 -19.92
C ILE A 22 -4.10 -1.92 -18.83
N TYR A 23 -4.73 -1.73 -17.66
CA TYR A 23 -4.60 -2.62 -16.50
C TYR A 23 -5.96 -3.16 -16.07
N ASN A 24 -5.97 -4.37 -15.50
CA ASN A 24 -7.17 -4.97 -14.93
C ASN A 24 -7.25 -4.67 -13.43
N LEU A 25 -8.30 -3.94 -13.03
CA LEU A 25 -8.49 -3.50 -11.65
C LEU A 25 -8.62 -4.65 -10.65
N GLU A 26 -9.30 -5.73 -11.02
CA GLU A 26 -9.48 -6.91 -10.16
C GLU A 26 -8.14 -7.61 -9.92
N THR A 27 -7.35 -7.82 -10.97
CA THR A 27 -6.01 -8.39 -10.87
C THR A 27 -5.10 -7.53 -10.01
N MET A 28 -5.15 -6.20 -10.18
CA MET A 28 -4.36 -5.28 -9.35
C MET A 28 -4.68 -5.46 -7.86
N TYR A 29 -5.95 -5.43 -7.46
CA TYR A 29 -6.34 -5.63 -6.07
C TYR A 29 -5.95 -7.01 -5.54
N LYS A 30 -6.17 -8.05 -6.35
CA LYS A 30 -5.79 -9.42 -5.99
C LYS A 30 -4.28 -9.54 -5.73
N THR A 31 -3.44 -8.98 -6.61
CA THR A 31 -1.98 -8.99 -6.43
C THR A 31 -1.55 -8.26 -5.15
N ILE A 32 -2.15 -7.11 -4.83
CA ILE A 32 -1.83 -6.38 -3.59
C ILE A 32 -2.19 -7.22 -2.37
N GLU A 33 -3.38 -7.81 -2.38
CA GLU A 33 -3.86 -8.63 -1.27
C GLU A 33 -3.01 -9.89 -1.07
N GLU A 34 -2.64 -10.58 -2.14
CA GLU A 34 -1.74 -11.75 -2.09
C GLU A 34 -0.41 -11.37 -1.43
N ILE A 35 0.25 -10.30 -1.88
CA ILE A 35 1.52 -9.85 -1.30
C ILE A 35 1.36 -9.43 0.16
N ALA A 36 0.31 -8.67 0.50
CA ALA A 36 0.08 -8.22 1.86
C ALA A 36 -0.09 -9.41 2.82
N LEU A 37 -0.83 -10.45 2.39
CA LEU A 37 -1.02 -11.68 3.16
C LEU A 37 0.26 -12.52 3.25
N GLU A 38 1.03 -12.63 2.17
CA GLU A 38 2.32 -13.35 2.16
C GLU A 38 3.34 -12.73 3.13
N VAL A 39 3.42 -11.39 3.15
CA VAL A 39 4.28 -10.65 4.09
C VAL A 39 3.72 -10.73 5.53
N GLY A 40 2.44 -11.10 5.67
CA GLY A 40 1.79 -11.39 6.94
C GLY A 40 1.15 -10.17 7.59
N LEU A 41 0.68 -9.20 6.80
CA LEU A 41 -0.23 -8.15 7.23
C LEU A 41 -1.67 -8.71 7.33
N ILE A 42 -2.53 -7.96 8.00
CA ILE A 42 -3.95 -8.26 8.17
C ILE A 42 -4.74 -7.27 7.32
N LYS A 43 -5.63 -7.78 6.45
CA LYS A 43 -6.59 -6.96 5.73
C LYS A 43 -7.69 -6.49 6.69
N ILE A 44 -7.90 -5.19 6.76
CA ILE A 44 -8.91 -4.54 7.60
C ILE A 44 -10.10 -4.10 6.76
N ASP A 45 -9.82 -3.60 5.56
CA ASP A 45 -10.81 -3.17 4.57
C ASP A 45 -10.21 -3.29 3.15
N LYS A 46 -10.97 -2.98 2.10
CA LYS A 46 -10.61 -3.12 0.67
C LYS A 46 -9.18 -2.66 0.36
N ASN A 47 -8.75 -1.54 0.92
CA ASN A 47 -7.44 -0.95 0.65
C ASN A 47 -6.64 -0.65 1.94
N THR A 48 -7.00 -1.28 3.05
CA THR A 48 -6.40 -0.97 4.37
C THR A 48 -5.81 -2.24 4.97
N TYR A 49 -4.51 -2.20 5.25
CA TYR A 49 -3.77 -3.32 5.82
C TYR A 49 -3.01 -2.88 7.06
N HIS A 50 -3.15 -3.64 8.15
CA HIS A 50 -2.44 -3.40 9.40
C HIS A 50 -1.42 -4.50 9.66
N CYS A 51 -0.37 -4.16 10.39
CA CYS A 51 0.57 -5.14 10.93
C CYS A 51 -0.04 -5.86 12.16
N LYS A 52 0.66 -6.90 12.64
CA LYS A 52 0.13 -7.82 13.66
C LYS A 52 0.34 -7.33 15.10
N GLY A 53 1.07 -6.23 15.31
CA GLY A 53 1.43 -5.73 16.64
C GLY A 53 2.63 -6.47 17.24
N ASN A 54 3.72 -6.62 16.48
CA ASN A 54 4.96 -7.26 16.94
C ASN A 54 6.24 -6.56 16.42
N GLN A 55 7.40 -7.00 16.90
CA GLN A 55 8.72 -6.42 16.57
C GLN A 55 9.08 -6.40 15.07
N TYR A 56 8.43 -7.21 14.24
CA TYR A 56 8.71 -7.30 12.80
C TYR A 56 7.82 -6.40 11.95
N ASP A 57 6.89 -5.66 12.55
CA ASP A 57 5.86 -4.92 11.83
C ASP A 57 6.42 -3.88 10.86
N LEU A 58 7.42 -3.09 11.29
CA LEU A 58 8.07 -2.09 10.43
C LEU A 58 8.72 -2.74 9.20
N ALA A 59 9.46 -3.83 9.40
CA ALA A 59 10.11 -4.55 8.30
C ALA A 59 9.07 -5.13 7.32
N LYS A 60 7.99 -5.70 7.85
CA LYS A 60 6.90 -6.26 7.04
C LYS A 60 6.17 -5.19 6.25
N LEU A 61 5.79 -4.08 6.88
CA LEU A 61 5.17 -2.98 6.15
C LEU A 61 6.11 -2.42 5.07
N GLY A 62 7.40 -2.29 5.39
CA GLY A 62 8.42 -1.85 4.44
C GLY A 62 8.54 -2.77 3.22
N ILE A 63 8.42 -4.09 3.39
CA ILE A 63 8.43 -5.04 2.26
C ILE A 63 7.22 -4.82 1.35
N LEU A 64 6.01 -4.63 1.90
CA LEU A 64 4.83 -4.35 1.08
C LEU A 64 4.99 -3.02 0.33
N VAL A 65 5.36 -1.95 1.04
CA VAL A 65 5.41 -0.59 0.49
C VAL A 65 6.59 -0.42 -0.48
N TYR A 66 7.83 -0.53 0.02
CA TYR A 66 9.03 -0.15 -0.71
C TYR A 66 9.51 -1.23 -1.67
N ASN A 67 9.40 -2.51 -1.29
CA ASN A 67 9.89 -3.59 -2.15
C ASN A 67 8.85 -4.03 -3.20
N ASN A 68 7.56 -3.73 -3.01
CA ASN A 68 6.50 -4.14 -3.94
C ASN A 68 5.74 -2.96 -4.52
N LEU A 69 4.85 -2.31 -3.75
CA LEU A 69 3.90 -1.34 -4.29
C LEU A 69 4.59 -0.15 -4.98
N MET A 70 5.70 0.36 -4.43
CA MET A 70 6.49 1.43 -5.07
C MET A 70 7.15 1.01 -6.39
N ASN A 71 7.43 -0.28 -6.58
CA ASN A 71 8.06 -0.80 -7.80
C ASN A 71 7.03 -1.15 -8.89
N PHE A 72 5.76 -1.24 -8.53
CA PHE A 72 4.70 -1.49 -9.50
C PHE A 72 4.29 -0.19 -10.19
N LYS A 73 4.79 0.02 -11.42
CA LYS A 73 4.39 1.17 -12.25
C LYS A 73 2.88 1.34 -12.36
N TRP A 74 2.14 0.23 -12.50
CA TRP A 74 0.68 0.28 -12.57
C TRP A 74 0.05 0.80 -11.26
N PHE A 75 0.71 0.62 -10.12
CA PHE A 75 0.24 1.14 -8.84
C PHE A 75 0.59 2.62 -8.71
N THR A 76 1.87 2.98 -8.87
CA THR A 76 2.34 4.36 -8.66
C THR A 76 1.76 5.35 -9.66
N LEU A 77 1.47 4.92 -10.91
CA LEU A 77 0.81 5.77 -11.92
C LEU A 77 -0.70 5.91 -11.70
N ASN A 78 -1.31 5.09 -10.85
CA ASN A 78 -2.76 5.05 -10.67
C ASN A 78 -3.21 5.22 -9.22
N VAL A 79 -2.33 5.52 -8.27
CA VAL A 79 -2.72 5.80 -6.88
C VAL A 79 -3.05 7.28 -6.69
N LYS A 80 -4.21 7.58 -6.09
CA LYS A 80 -4.69 8.94 -5.78
C LYS A 80 -4.38 9.38 -4.36
N LYS A 81 -4.39 8.43 -3.44
CA LYS A 81 -4.00 8.62 -2.04
C LYS A 81 -3.23 7.41 -1.58
N TRP A 82 -2.17 7.64 -0.84
CA TRP A 82 -1.44 6.57 -0.19
C TRP A 82 -0.91 7.07 1.14
N THR A 83 -1.31 6.39 2.21
CA THR A 83 -1.02 6.77 3.59
C THR A 83 -0.24 5.66 4.27
N TRP A 84 0.88 6.04 4.87
CA TRP A 84 1.54 5.28 5.91
C TRP A 84 0.81 5.54 7.23
N ILE A 85 0.28 4.49 7.85
CA ILE A 85 -0.45 4.57 9.12
C ILE A 85 0.54 4.28 10.26
N SER A 86 0.68 5.22 11.19
CA SER A 86 1.50 5.05 12.38
C SER A 86 0.84 5.74 13.57
N GLU A 87 0.49 4.97 14.60
CA GLU A 87 0.03 5.54 15.87
C GLU A 87 1.17 6.28 16.60
N LYS A 88 2.42 5.86 16.39
CA LYS A 88 3.59 6.43 17.06
C LYS A 88 4.03 7.78 16.47
N GLU A 89 4.06 7.87 15.14
CA GLU A 89 4.63 9.01 14.41
C GLU A 89 3.53 9.89 13.76
N GLY A 90 2.28 9.43 13.77
CA GLY A 90 1.20 10.02 12.98
C GLY A 90 1.16 9.46 11.56
N ASN A 91 0.08 9.77 10.85
CA ASN A 91 -0.10 9.31 9.47
C ASN A 91 0.65 10.21 8.49
N GLU A 92 1.31 9.60 7.50
CA GLU A 92 2.08 10.32 6.49
C GLU A 92 1.60 9.96 5.08
N SER A 93 1.64 10.92 4.16
CA SER A 93 1.38 10.66 2.74
C SER A 93 2.63 10.10 2.09
N LEU A 94 2.48 9.01 1.34
CA LEU A 94 3.55 8.39 0.56
C LEU A 94 3.61 8.88 -0.90
N ILE A 95 2.57 9.57 -1.37
CA ILE A 95 2.60 10.19 -2.71
C ILE A 95 3.54 11.40 -2.68
N GLY A 96 4.43 11.47 -3.67
CA GLY A 96 5.45 12.52 -3.76
C GLY A 96 6.73 12.21 -2.97
N ASP A 97 6.82 11.04 -2.34
CA ASP A 97 8.07 10.51 -1.82
C ASP A 97 9.08 10.33 -2.98
N GLU A 98 10.34 10.73 -2.78
CA GLU A 98 11.43 10.66 -3.78
C GLU A 98 11.68 9.23 -4.27
N MET A 99 11.15 8.24 -3.54
CA MET A 99 11.33 6.80 -3.80
C MET A 99 10.36 6.21 -4.84
N GLY A 100 9.31 6.93 -5.26
CA GLY A 100 8.30 6.43 -6.21
C GLY A 100 8.40 7.02 -7.63
N VAL A 101 8.07 6.23 -8.65
CA VAL A 101 7.89 6.75 -10.03
C VAL A 101 6.46 7.27 -10.17
N TRP A 102 6.31 8.57 -9.99
CA TRP A 102 5.04 9.29 -10.13
C TRP A 102 4.92 9.84 -11.54
N ALA A 103 3.75 9.69 -12.17
CA ALA A 103 3.49 10.32 -13.47
C ALA A 103 3.70 11.83 -13.34
N SER A 104 4.53 12.39 -14.22
CA SER A 104 4.61 13.83 -14.47
C SER A 104 3.46 14.28 -15.36
#